data_AF-A0A9Q3PWV5-F1
#
_entry.id   AF-A0A9Q3PWV5-F1
#
_cell.length_a   1.000
_cell.length_b   1.000
_cell.length_c   1.000
_cell.angle_alpha   90.00
_cell.angle_beta   90.00
_cell.angle_gamma   90.00
#
_symmetry.space_group_name_H-M   'P 1'
#
loop_
_entity.id
_entity.type
_entity.pdbx_description
1 polymer ?
#
loop_
_entity_poly.entity_id
_entity_poly.type
_entity_poly.pdbx_seq_one_letter_code
_entity_poly.pdbx_strand_id
1 'polypeptide(L)'
;MEDLGEIVYVLGIKVTRNRVDRTIYLSQELYIHKILDEFGMLNCKPVSTPINLGPDLAYSTSLLSQFLDSPSDDHVAAFKRILRYLQRTKGFLLVLGGNNPSSIISGFTDSDWGSNYDGKSFSGFGVLFGGLITWKTKKQSTAALLTTKAELNGLVKLAQDVLWLKKLLVNLKIHPSVQLRCDNQGAVALCHNPLYHHKTQHLNIKLNWLRDLTINKEISLSYIPTSNMWADIFTKGLCERKNQTFCQKLGLIALPSKRAY
;
A
#
# COMPACT_ATOMS: atom_id res chain seq x y z
N MET A 1 30.43 7.70 16.75
CA MET A 1 28.96 7.72 16.54
C MET A 1 28.37 7.48 17.91
N GLU A 2 27.81 8.50 18.53
CA GLU A 2 27.23 8.38 19.88
C GLU A 2 25.91 7.61 19.80
N ASP A 3 25.73 6.64 20.70
CA ASP A 3 24.47 5.92 20.82
C ASP A 3 23.48 6.81 21.59
N LEU A 4 22.44 7.28 20.90
CA LEU A 4 21.39 8.13 21.47
C LEU A 4 20.31 7.33 22.20
N GLY A 5 20.54 6.04 22.42
CA GLY A 5 19.61 5.14 23.08
C GLY A 5 18.50 4.64 22.16
N GLU A 6 17.42 4.12 22.76
CA GLU A 6 16.33 3.56 21.98
C GLU A 6 15.57 4.62 21.17
N ILE A 7 15.29 4.30 19.92
CA ILE A 7 14.51 5.15 19.02
C ILE A 7 13.07 5.30 19.55
N VAL A 8 12.70 6.51 19.95
CA VAL A 8 11.33 6.88 20.37
C VAL A 8 10.58 7.63 19.27
N TYR A 9 11.28 8.43 18.45
CA TYR A 9 10.69 9.17 17.33
C TYR A 9 11.59 9.12 16.09
N VAL A 10 10.98 9.00 14.91
CA VAL A 10 11.65 9.13 13.61
C VAL A 10 10.72 9.89 12.67
N LEU A 11 11.17 11.04 12.15
CA LEU A 11 10.40 11.83 11.18
C LEU A 11 8.95 12.11 11.60
N GLY A 12 8.73 12.41 12.88
CA GLY A 12 7.39 12.67 13.44
C GLY A 12 6.55 11.41 13.73
N ILE A 13 7.06 10.21 13.45
CA ILE A 13 6.44 8.93 13.80
C ILE A 13 6.95 8.49 15.17
N LYS A 14 6.03 8.27 16.11
CA LYS A 14 6.35 7.69 17.41
C LYS A 14 6.57 6.18 17.25
N VAL A 15 7.68 5.69 17.78
CA VAL A 15 8.07 4.28 17.76
C VAL A 15 7.93 3.72 19.18
N THR A 16 7.22 2.60 19.32
CA THR A 16 7.13 1.87 20.59
C THR A 16 7.52 0.42 20.34
N ARG A 17 8.46 -0.11 21.12
CA ARG A 17 8.94 -1.49 20.98
C ARG A 17 8.38 -2.33 22.11
N ASN A 18 7.78 -3.47 21.78
CA ASN A 18 7.45 -4.51 22.74
C ASN A 18 8.38 -5.70 22.50
N ARG A 19 9.32 -5.89 23.45
CA ARG A 19 10.34 -6.94 23.35
C ARG A 19 9.80 -8.34 23.62
N VAL A 20 8.74 -8.44 24.43
CA VAL A 20 8.09 -9.72 24.77
C VAL A 20 7.42 -10.30 23.53
N ASP A 21 6.62 -9.47 22.84
CA ASP A 21 5.90 -9.89 21.62
C ASP A 21 6.71 -9.70 20.34
N ARG A 22 7.94 -9.19 20.45
CA ARG A 22 8.83 -8.84 19.33
C ARG A 22 8.15 -7.95 18.29
N THR A 23 7.34 -6.99 18.74
CA THR A 23 6.62 -6.05 17.88
C THR A 23 7.17 -4.63 17.99
N ILE A 24 7.00 -3.88 16.90
CA ILE A 24 7.25 -2.44 16.82
C ILE A 24 5.94 -1.79 16.38
N TYR A 25 5.48 -0.81 17.16
CA TYR A 25 4.33 0.02 16.86
C TYR A 25 4.80 1.37 16.34
N LEU A 26 4.25 1.78 15.20
CA LEU A 26 4.46 3.09 14.60
C LEU A 26 3.16 3.90 14.68
N SER A 27 3.23 5.07 15.32
CA SER A 27 2.07 5.97 15.50
C SER A 27 2.31 7.34 14.88
N GLN A 28 1.29 7.87 14.23
CA GLN A 28 1.22 9.26 13.76
C GLN A 28 0.17 10.08 14.52
N GLU A 29 -0.30 9.60 15.67
CA GLU A 29 -1.37 10.25 16.45
C GLU A 29 -1.09 11.73 16.74
N LEU A 30 0.13 12.05 17.18
CA LEU A 30 0.53 13.43 17.49
C LEU A 30 0.56 14.32 16.25
N TYR A 31 0.97 13.77 15.10
CA TYR A 31 0.98 14.51 13.85
C TYR A 31 -0.45 14.82 13.39
N ILE A 32 -1.32 13.82 13.44
CA ILE A 32 -2.75 13.99 13.13
C ILE A 32 -3.41 14.99 14.09
N HIS A 33 -3.10 14.92 15.39
CA HIS A 33 -3.62 15.87 16.37
C HIS A 33 -3.25 17.31 16.02
N LYS A 34 -1.99 17.57 15.65
CA LYS A 34 -1.52 18.91 15.24
C LYS A 34 -2.29 19.43 14.04
N ILE A 35 -2.48 18.60 13.00
CA ILE A 35 -3.26 18.98 11.81
C ILE A 35 -4.70 19.31 12.22
N LEU A 36 -5.33 18.46 13.04
CA LEU A 36 -6.72 18.69 13.44
C LEU A 36 -6.88 19.94 14.30
N ASP A 37 -5.91 20.27 15.14
CA ASP A 37 -5.89 21.50 15.94
C ASP A 37 -5.77 22.75 15.07
N GLU A 38 -4.84 22.75 14.12
CA GLU A 38 -4.62 23.83 13.16
C GLU A 38 -5.89 24.22 12.38
N PHE A 39 -6.71 23.23 12.00
CA PHE A 39 -7.96 23.45 11.29
C PHE A 39 -9.20 23.54 12.20
N GLY A 40 -9.05 23.55 13.53
CA GLY A 40 -10.17 23.62 14.48
C GLY A 40 -11.10 22.40 14.44
N MET A 41 -10.57 21.23 14.08
CA MET A 41 -11.29 19.99 13.80
C MET A 41 -11.05 18.87 14.83
N LEU A 42 -10.44 19.18 15.99
CA LEU A 42 -10.19 18.20 17.06
C LEU A 42 -11.45 17.46 17.55
N ASN A 43 -12.61 18.13 17.54
CA ASN A 43 -13.88 17.59 18.00
C ASN A 43 -14.85 17.26 16.86
N CYS A 44 -14.35 17.17 15.62
CA CYS A 44 -15.21 16.88 14.48
C CYS A 44 -15.79 15.45 14.54
N LYS A 45 -16.98 15.26 13.95
CA LYS A 45 -17.59 13.93 13.83
C LYS A 45 -16.75 13.06 12.89
N PRO A 46 -16.22 11.91 13.34
CA PRO A 46 -15.37 11.06 12.51
C PRO A 46 -16.14 10.41 11.36
N VAL A 47 -15.44 10.09 10.27
CA VAL A 47 -15.97 9.34 9.12
C VAL A 47 -15.05 8.17 8.76
N SER A 48 -15.61 7.12 8.15
CA SER A 48 -14.86 5.90 7.81
C SER A 48 -14.09 5.96 6.49
N THR A 49 -14.38 6.93 5.62
CA THR A 49 -13.70 7.09 4.31
C THR A 49 -13.26 8.54 4.07
N PRO A 50 -12.06 8.77 3.50
CA PRO A 50 -11.54 10.12 3.24
C PRO A 50 -12.35 10.86 2.18
N ILE A 51 -12.77 10.17 1.12
CA ILE A 51 -13.73 10.65 0.12
C ILE A 51 -14.66 9.51 -0.28
N ASN A 52 -15.88 9.81 -0.73
CA ASN A 52 -16.77 8.78 -1.28
C ASN A 52 -16.15 8.28 -2.60
N LEU A 53 -15.90 6.97 -2.69
CA LEU A 53 -15.34 6.27 -3.88
C LEU A 53 -13.83 6.39 -4.12
N GLY A 54 -13.04 6.99 -3.21
CA GLY A 54 -11.58 7.03 -3.33
C GLY A 54 -10.88 5.89 -2.56
N PRO A 55 -9.75 5.35 -3.07
CA PRO A 55 -9.04 4.25 -2.41
C PRO A 55 -8.42 4.61 -1.07
N ASP A 56 -7.70 5.72 -1.01
CA ASP A 56 -6.95 6.09 0.17
C ASP A 56 -6.80 7.61 0.35
N LEU A 57 -6.10 7.98 1.42
CA LEU A 57 -5.79 9.36 1.73
C LEU A 57 -4.91 10.00 0.64
N ALA A 58 -3.93 9.26 0.11
CA ALA A 58 -2.98 9.77 -0.90
C ALA A 58 -3.69 10.16 -2.20
N TYR A 59 -4.63 9.33 -2.66
CA TYR A 59 -5.51 9.63 -3.79
C TYR A 59 -6.36 10.86 -3.49
N SER A 60 -7.02 10.90 -2.33
CA SER A 60 -7.91 12.00 -1.95
C SER A 60 -7.16 13.33 -1.90
N THR A 61 -5.94 13.34 -1.34
CA THR A 61 -5.08 14.53 -1.32
C THR A 61 -4.57 14.91 -2.71
N SER A 62 -4.21 13.94 -3.55
CA SER A 62 -3.76 14.19 -4.92
C SER A 62 -4.88 14.68 -5.84
N LEU A 63 -6.13 14.31 -5.55
CA LEU A 63 -7.29 14.83 -6.27
C LEU A 63 -7.52 16.29 -5.91
N LEU A 64 -7.61 16.60 -4.60
CA LEU A 64 -7.85 17.98 -4.15
C LEU A 64 -6.70 18.93 -4.48
N SER A 65 -5.45 18.43 -4.54
CA SER A 65 -4.31 19.26 -4.91
C SER A 65 -4.39 19.83 -6.33
N GLN A 66 -5.22 19.24 -7.21
CA GLN A 66 -5.43 19.73 -8.58
C GLN A 66 -6.31 20.99 -8.64
N PHE A 67 -7.00 21.34 -7.54
CA PHE A 67 -7.94 22.45 -7.48
C PHE A 67 -7.53 23.54 -6.48
N LEU A 68 -6.24 23.60 -6.11
CA LEU A 68 -5.74 24.57 -5.13
C LEU A 68 -5.82 26.02 -5.62
N ASP A 69 -5.72 26.25 -6.92
CA ASP A 69 -5.77 27.59 -7.51
C ASP A 69 -7.19 28.20 -7.49
N SER A 70 -8.23 27.34 -7.48
CA SER A 70 -9.63 27.77 -7.45
C SER A 70 -10.52 26.69 -6.84
N PRO A 71 -10.56 26.58 -5.49
CA PRO A 71 -11.37 25.58 -4.81
C PRO A 71 -12.86 25.95 -4.82
N SER A 72 -13.73 24.99 -5.13
CA SER A 72 -15.18 25.11 -4.97
C SER A 72 -15.62 24.70 -3.56
N ASP A 73 -16.87 25.01 -3.19
CA ASP A 73 -17.46 24.56 -1.93
C ASP A 73 -17.42 23.04 -1.76
N ASP A 74 -17.56 22.28 -2.86
CA ASP A 74 -17.44 20.82 -2.86
C ASP A 74 -16.02 20.36 -2.52
N HIS A 75 -14.99 21.04 -3.03
CA HIS A 75 -13.59 20.75 -2.70
C HIS A 75 -13.30 21.03 -1.23
N VAL A 76 -13.84 22.12 -0.68
CA VAL A 76 -13.72 22.46 0.75
C VAL A 76 -14.45 21.42 1.61
N ALA A 77 -15.65 20.98 1.20
CA ALA A 77 -16.39 19.93 1.89
C ALA A 77 -15.64 18.59 1.89
N ALA A 78 -15.03 18.22 0.76
CA ALA A 78 -14.18 17.05 0.64
C ALA A 78 -12.92 17.14 1.52
N PHE A 79 -12.27 18.30 1.59
CA PHE A 79 -11.14 18.53 2.49
C PHE A 79 -11.53 18.36 3.96
N LYS A 80 -12.66 18.96 4.38
CA LYS A 80 -13.20 18.77 5.74
C LYS A 80 -13.53 17.30 6.03
N ARG A 81 -13.98 16.54 5.02
CA ARG A 81 -14.21 15.10 5.15
C ARG A 81 -12.90 14.33 5.38
N ILE A 82 -11.81 14.69 4.70
CA ILE A 82 -10.48 14.12 4.95
C ILE A 82 -10.06 14.35 6.41
N LEU A 83 -10.24 15.56 6.95
CA LEU A 83 -9.94 15.85 8.36
C LEU A 83 -10.79 14.99 9.31
N ARG A 84 -12.09 14.80 9.02
CA ARG A 84 -12.94 13.87 9.78
C ARG A 84 -12.47 12.41 9.70
N TYR A 85 -11.88 12.00 8.58
CA TYR A 85 -11.28 10.68 8.45
C TYR A 85 -10.02 10.57 9.31
N LEU A 86 -9.15 11.58 9.33
CA LEU A 86 -7.99 11.63 10.22
C LEU A 86 -8.39 11.54 11.70
N GLN A 87 -9.49 12.20 12.09
CA GLN A 87 -10.03 12.08 13.45
C GLN A 87 -10.44 10.65 13.80
N ARG A 88 -10.94 9.86 12.83
CA ARG A 88 -11.26 8.45 13.02
C ARG A 88 -10.01 7.58 13.16
N THR A 89 -8.95 7.91 12.43
CA THR A 89 -7.75 7.08 12.27
C THR A 89 -6.58 7.49 13.16
N LYS A 90 -6.67 8.59 13.91
CA LYS A 90 -5.59 9.09 14.79
C LYS A 90 -4.99 8.06 15.74
N GLY A 91 -5.82 7.14 16.26
CA GLY A 91 -5.39 6.08 17.18
C GLY A 91 -4.94 4.77 16.49
N PHE A 92 -4.81 4.77 15.17
CA PHE A 92 -4.33 3.60 14.43
C PHE A 92 -2.81 3.54 14.50
N LEU A 93 -2.31 2.32 14.64
CA LEU A 93 -0.89 2.01 14.70
C LEU A 93 -0.56 1.02 13.60
N LEU A 94 0.61 1.21 12.99
CA LEU A 94 1.19 0.19 12.14
C LEU A 94 2.05 -0.73 12.99
N VAL A 95 1.74 -2.03 12.96
CA VAL A 95 2.44 -3.06 13.73
C VAL A 95 3.39 -3.81 12.80
N LEU A 96 4.66 -3.84 13.17
CA LEU A 96 5.71 -4.62 12.53
C LEU A 96 6.21 -5.69 13.50
N GLY A 97 6.59 -6.85 12.98
CA GLY A 97 7.13 -7.98 13.74
C GLY A 97 6.04 -8.90 14.30
N GLY A 98 6.33 -9.50 15.46
CA GLY A 98 5.50 -10.51 16.10
C GLY A 98 6.25 -11.81 16.40
N ASN A 99 5.57 -12.70 17.11
CA ASN A 99 6.15 -13.98 17.58
C ASN A 99 6.52 -14.95 16.45
N ASN A 100 5.96 -14.76 15.25
CA ASN A 100 6.30 -15.52 14.05
C ASN A 100 7.07 -14.63 13.06
N PRO A 101 8.41 -14.54 13.16
CA PRO A 101 9.20 -13.76 12.21
C PRO A 101 9.08 -14.39 10.81
N SER A 102 8.32 -13.72 9.94
CA SER A 102 8.28 -14.07 8.52
C SER A 102 9.63 -13.75 7.90
N SER A 103 10.34 -14.77 7.43
CA SER A 103 11.50 -14.60 6.53
C SER A 103 11.07 -14.32 5.09
N ILE A 104 9.78 -14.04 4.84
CA ILE A 104 9.22 -13.86 3.51
C ILE A 104 8.80 -12.40 3.33
N ILE A 105 9.30 -11.78 2.26
CA ILE A 105 8.75 -10.53 1.74
C ILE A 105 7.54 -10.88 0.88
N SER A 106 6.36 -10.40 1.28
CA SER A 106 5.10 -10.59 0.55
C SER A 106 4.68 -9.31 -0.14
N GLY A 107 4.61 -9.33 -1.47
CA GLY A 107 4.10 -8.24 -2.28
C GLY A 107 2.70 -8.52 -2.82
N PHE A 108 1.83 -7.52 -2.81
CA PHE A 108 0.50 -7.56 -3.42
C PHE A 108 0.39 -6.39 -4.41
N THR A 109 -0.10 -6.64 -5.61
CA THR A 109 -0.36 -5.61 -6.61
C THR A 109 -1.75 -5.78 -7.19
N ASP A 110 -2.39 -4.64 -7.46
CA ASP A 110 -3.66 -4.53 -8.17
C ASP A 110 -3.57 -3.32 -9.11
N SER A 111 -4.28 -3.36 -10.23
CA SER A 111 -4.37 -2.24 -11.16
C SER A 111 -5.81 -1.98 -11.57
N ASP A 112 -6.27 -0.75 -11.36
CA ASP A 112 -7.60 -0.32 -11.78
C ASP A 112 -7.59 0.25 -13.19
N TRP A 113 -8.60 -0.16 -13.97
CA TRP A 113 -8.84 0.29 -15.33
C TRP A 113 -9.85 1.45 -15.35
N GLY A 114 -9.46 2.58 -15.94
CA GLY A 114 -10.41 3.49 -16.60
C GLY A 114 -11.26 4.44 -15.75
N SER A 115 -10.74 5.06 -14.68
CA SER A 115 -11.48 6.09 -13.92
C SER A 115 -11.24 7.54 -14.36
N ASN A 116 -10.39 7.79 -15.36
CA ASN A 116 -10.00 9.16 -15.77
C ASN A 116 -10.26 9.42 -17.25
N TYR A 117 -10.61 10.68 -17.57
CA TYR A 117 -10.77 11.21 -18.93
C TYR A 117 -9.56 10.94 -19.85
N ASP A 118 -8.35 10.75 -19.29
CA ASP A 118 -7.12 10.46 -20.04
C ASP A 118 -6.90 8.97 -20.41
N GLY A 119 -7.75 8.05 -19.95
CA GLY A 119 -7.64 6.60 -20.23
C GLY A 119 -6.44 5.87 -19.59
N LYS A 120 -5.76 6.49 -18.61
CA LYS A 120 -4.61 5.89 -17.90
C LYS A 120 -5.05 5.17 -16.62
N SER A 121 -4.61 3.91 -16.47
CA SER A 121 -4.83 3.08 -15.28
C SER A 121 -4.06 3.58 -14.05
N PHE A 122 -4.53 3.23 -12.85
CA PHE A 122 -3.75 3.34 -11.62
C PHE A 122 -3.28 1.95 -11.18
N SER A 123 -2.06 1.84 -10.70
CA SER A 123 -1.59 0.64 -10.01
C SER A 123 -1.30 0.97 -8.55
N GLY A 124 -1.78 0.09 -7.68
CA GLY A 124 -1.49 0.11 -6.25
C GLY A 124 -0.75 -1.16 -5.87
N PHE A 125 0.22 -1.02 -4.97
CA PHE A 125 0.86 -2.19 -4.38
C PHE A 125 1.25 -1.96 -2.93
N GLY A 126 1.33 -3.06 -2.19
CA GLY A 126 1.82 -3.11 -0.82
C GLY A 126 2.85 -4.21 -0.63
N VAL A 127 3.91 -3.94 0.13
CA VAL A 127 4.99 -4.87 0.46
C VAL A 127 5.04 -5.07 1.96
N LEU A 128 4.96 -6.33 2.37
CA LEU A 128 4.95 -6.74 3.77
C LEU A 128 6.20 -7.55 4.11
N PHE A 129 6.78 -7.29 5.27
CA PHE A 129 7.79 -8.12 5.91
C PHE A 129 7.67 -7.92 7.43
N GLY A 130 6.99 -8.86 8.09
CA GLY A 130 6.53 -8.70 9.48
C GLY A 130 5.41 -7.67 9.68
N GLY A 131 4.92 -7.05 8.62
CA GLY A 131 3.93 -5.96 8.61
C GLY A 131 4.13 -5.12 7.34
N LEU A 132 3.23 -4.16 7.05
CA LEU A 132 3.37 -3.31 5.86
C LEU A 132 4.59 -2.40 5.98
N ILE A 133 5.54 -2.50 5.06
CA ILE A 133 6.76 -1.67 5.03
C ILE A 133 6.63 -0.53 4.03
N THR A 134 6.11 -0.83 2.85
CA THR A 134 5.91 0.18 1.80
C THR A 134 4.62 -0.10 1.05
N TRP A 135 3.93 0.97 0.69
CA TRP A 135 2.80 0.96 -0.21
C TRP A 135 2.93 2.13 -1.17
N LYS A 136 2.40 1.98 -2.38
CA LYS A 136 2.37 3.05 -3.38
C LYS A 136 1.11 2.93 -4.21
N THR A 137 0.55 4.09 -4.55
CA THR A 137 -0.49 4.25 -5.56
C THR A 137 0.06 5.16 -6.64
N LYS A 138 0.07 4.70 -7.90
CA LYS A 138 0.66 5.48 -9.01
C LYS A 138 -0.17 5.37 -10.28
N LYS A 139 -0.44 6.53 -10.89
CA LYS A 139 -0.99 6.62 -12.26
C LYS A 139 0.04 6.05 -13.24
N GLN A 140 -0.37 5.09 -14.07
CA GLN A 140 0.50 4.48 -15.07
C GLN A 140 0.86 5.51 -16.15
N SER A 141 2.12 5.54 -16.56
CA SER A 141 2.60 6.45 -17.60
C SER A 141 2.07 6.08 -18.99
N THR A 142 1.81 4.80 -19.22
CA THR A 142 1.29 4.25 -20.48
C THR A 142 -0.16 3.83 -20.34
N ALA A 143 -1.03 4.27 -21.24
CA ALA A 143 -2.38 3.72 -21.36
C ALA A 143 -2.29 2.22 -21.67
N ALA A 144 -2.90 1.40 -20.83
CA ALA A 144 -2.95 -0.05 -21.02
C ALA A 144 -4.19 -0.38 -21.87
N LEU A 145 -3.97 -0.88 -23.08
CA LEU A 145 -5.03 -1.34 -23.97
C LEU A 145 -5.72 -2.63 -23.50
N LEU A 146 -5.13 -3.32 -22.52
CA LEU A 146 -5.60 -4.60 -21.96
C LEU A 146 -5.36 -4.62 -20.45
N THR A 147 -6.28 -5.21 -19.70
CA THR A 147 -6.18 -5.41 -18.23
C THR A 147 -4.90 -6.18 -17.86
N THR A 148 -4.58 -7.25 -18.58
CA THR A 148 -3.35 -8.05 -18.38
C THR A 148 -2.08 -7.21 -18.51
N LYS A 149 -2.07 -6.19 -19.40
CA LYS A 149 -0.92 -5.29 -19.56
C LYS A 149 -0.78 -4.33 -18.39
N ALA A 150 -1.90 -3.83 -17.85
CA ALA A 150 -1.89 -2.98 -16.65
C ALA A 150 -1.31 -3.76 -15.46
N GLU A 151 -1.77 -4.99 -15.27
CA GLU A 151 -1.31 -5.88 -14.19
C GLU A 151 0.17 -6.22 -14.29
N LEU A 152 0.67 -6.54 -15.49
CA LEU A 152 2.09 -6.79 -15.70
C LEU A 152 2.95 -5.54 -15.40
N ASN A 153 2.46 -4.35 -15.73
CA ASN A 153 3.16 -3.12 -15.36
C ASN A 153 3.21 -2.93 -13.83
N GLY A 154 2.11 -3.22 -13.13
CA GLY A 154 2.05 -3.22 -11.66
C GLY A 154 3.04 -4.21 -11.05
N LEU A 155 3.06 -5.45 -11.54
CA LEU A 155 3.99 -6.51 -11.12
C LEU A 155 5.45 -6.11 -11.31
N VAL A 156 5.81 -5.48 -12.44
CA VAL A 156 7.18 -4.99 -12.65
C VAL A 156 7.57 -3.97 -11.60
N LYS A 157 6.68 -3.04 -11.25
CA LYS A 157 6.96 -2.02 -10.24
C LYS A 157 7.08 -2.61 -8.84
N LEU A 158 6.20 -3.53 -8.50
CA LEU A 158 6.29 -4.27 -7.25
C LEU A 158 7.61 -5.07 -7.16
N ALA A 159 7.99 -5.79 -8.22
CA ALA A 159 9.22 -6.56 -8.25
C ALA A 159 10.48 -5.68 -8.11
N GLN A 160 10.51 -4.51 -8.74
CA GLN A 160 11.62 -3.55 -8.59
C GLN A 160 11.81 -3.13 -7.12
N ASP A 161 10.73 -2.74 -6.44
CA ASP A 161 10.77 -2.31 -5.04
C ASP A 161 11.15 -3.47 -4.10
N VAL A 162 10.59 -4.66 -4.33
CA VAL A 162 10.87 -5.84 -3.49
C VAL A 162 12.30 -6.33 -3.65
N LEU A 163 12.85 -6.33 -4.87
CA LEU A 163 14.24 -6.72 -5.10
C LEU A 163 15.22 -5.72 -4.46
N TRP A 164 14.90 -4.43 -4.47
CA TRP A 164 15.67 -3.43 -3.71
C TRP A 164 15.64 -3.73 -2.20
N LEU A 165 14.46 -4.00 -1.65
CA LEU A 165 14.31 -4.36 -0.23
C LEU A 165 15.06 -5.66 0.12
N LYS A 166 14.99 -6.67 -0.75
CA LYS A 166 15.75 -7.93 -0.60
C LYS A 166 17.25 -7.67 -0.53
N LYS A 167 17.78 -6.84 -1.43
CA LYS A 167 19.22 -6.45 -1.43
C LYS A 167 19.61 -5.76 -0.13
N LEU A 168 18.79 -4.83 0.35
CA LEU A 168 19.01 -4.15 1.63
C LEU A 168 19.05 -5.16 2.79
N LEU A 169 18.09 -6.08 2.86
CA LEU A 169 18.03 -7.09 3.92
C LEU A 169 19.21 -8.07 3.86
N VAL A 170 19.65 -8.47 2.67
CA VAL A 170 20.84 -9.32 2.49
C VAL A 170 22.10 -8.62 3.00
N ASN A 171 22.25 -7.31 2.79
CA ASN A 171 23.35 -6.54 3.36
C ASN A 171 23.31 -6.52 4.90
N LEU A 172 22.11 -6.58 5.48
CA LEU A 172 21.87 -6.73 6.91
C LEU A 172 21.93 -8.19 7.40
N LYS A 173 22.45 -9.12 6.58
CA LYS A 173 22.58 -10.56 6.89
C LYS A 173 21.24 -11.28 7.10
N ILE A 174 20.17 -10.75 6.54
CA ILE A 174 18.84 -11.38 6.50
C ILE A 174 18.61 -11.84 5.06
N HIS A 175 18.31 -13.14 4.87
CA HIS A 175 18.12 -13.72 3.54
C HIS A 175 16.65 -14.08 3.31
N PRO A 176 15.79 -13.11 2.96
CA PRO A 176 14.38 -13.38 2.83
C PRO A 176 14.04 -14.04 1.48
N SER A 177 13.03 -14.91 1.49
CA SER A 177 12.35 -15.34 0.27
C SER A 177 11.37 -14.25 -0.20
N VAL A 178 11.08 -14.20 -1.50
CA VAL A 178 10.17 -13.22 -2.08
C VAL A 178 8.95 -13.91 -2.67
N GLN A 179 7.76 -13.45 -2.30
CA GLN A 179 6.49 -13.90 -2.86
C GLN A 179 5.65 -12.72 -3.33
N LEU A 180 5.31 -12.68 -4.62
CA LEU A 180 4.46 -11.68 -5.22
C LEU A 180 3.08 -12.28 -5.55
N ARG A 181 2.03 -11.47 -5.37
CA ARG A 181 0.64 -11.87 -5.57
C ARG A 181 -0.09 -10.86 -6.46
N CYS A 182 -0.84 -11.37 -7.42
CA CYS A 182 -1.68 -10.63 -8.36
C CYS A 182 -2.97 -11.43 -8.59
N ASP A 183 -4.09 -10.77 -8.87
CA ASP A 183 -5.40 -11.39 -9.10
C ASP A 183 -5.71 -11.62 -10.59
N ASN A 184 -4.72 -11.44 -11.46
CA ASN A 184 -4.86 -11.74 -12.88
C ASN A 184 -4.15 -13.06 -13.23
N GLN A 185 -4.94 -14.12 -13.39
CA GLN A 185 -4.45 -15.45 -13.77
C GLN A 185 -3.69 -15.43 -15.10
N GLY A 186 -4.12 -14.60 -16.06
CA GLY A 186 -3.43 -14.44 -17.34
C GLY A 186 -2.03 -13.86 -17.19
N ALA A 187 -1.86 -12.83 -16.36
CA ALA A 187 -0.55 -12.25 -16.06
C ALA A 187 0.37 -13.27 -15.37
N VAL A 188 -0.15 -14.01 -14.38
CA VAL A 188 0.59 -15.07 -13.67
C VAL A 188 0.98 -16.19 -14.63
N ALA A 189 0.06 -16.67 -15.47
CA ALA A 189 0.33 -17.73 -16.44
C ALA A 189 1.37 -17.31 -17.48
N LEU A 190 1.34 -16.05 -17.95
CA LEU A 190 2.35 -15.52 -18.85
C LEU A 190 3.75 -15.53 -18.24
N CYS A 191 3.89 -15.25 -16.93
CA CYS A 191 5.17 -15.29 -16.24
C CYS A 191 5.70 -16.73 -15.98
N HIS A 192 4.83 -17.74 -15.91
CA HIS A 192 5.25 -19.13 -15.71
C HIS A 192 5.50 -19.89 -17.03
N ASN A 193 4.80 -19.55 -18.11
CA ASN A 193 4.88 -20.29 -19.37
C ASN A 193 5.70 -19.54 -20.44
N PRO A 194 6.90 -20.06 -20.83
CA PRO A 194 7.72 -19.46 -21.87
C PRO A 194 7.13 -19.61 -23.28
N LEU A 195 6.26 -20.60 -23.53
CA LEU A 195 5.76 -20.97 -24.86
C LEU A 195 4.70 -20.03 -25.48
N TYR A 196 4.21 -19.01 -24.77
CA TYR A 196 3.25 -18.04 -25.33
C TYR A 196 3.95 -17.04 -26.27
N HIS A 197 4.05 -17.38 -27.57
CA HIS A 197 4.81 -16.60 -28.59
C HIS A 197 3.98 -15.85 -29.66
N HIS A 198 2.65 -15.92 -29.62
CA HIS A 198 1.73 -15.40 -30.67
C HIS A 198 1.54 -13.86 -30.86
N LYS A 199 1.30 -13.11 -29.76
CA LYS A 199 0.50 -11.85 -29.83
C LYS A 199 0.96 -10.69 -28.93
N THR A 200 2.14 -10.76 -28.31
CA THR A 200 2.58 -9.77 -27.30
C THR A 200 3.99 -9.22 -27.55
N GLN A 201 4.34 -8.92 -28.81
CA GLN A 201 5.70 -8.52 -29.22
C GLN A 201 6.21 -7.23 -28.53
N HIS A 202 5.32 -6.28 -28.22
CA HIS A 202 5.67 -5.04 -27.48
C HIS A 202 5.75 -5.21 -25.95
N LEU A 203 5.36 -6.37 -25.41
CA LEU A 203 5.41 -6.69 -23.98
C LEU A 203 6.71 -7.40 -23.57
N ASN A 204 7.55 -7.75 -24.54
CA ASN A 204 8.57 -8.79 -24.39
C ASN A 204 9.59 -8.49 -23.28
N ILE A 205 10.13 -7.26 -23.20
CA ILE A 205 11.25 -6.98 -22.27
C ILE A 205 10.80 -7.11 -20.81
N LYS A 206 9.69 -6.45 -20.45
CA LYS A 206 9.15 -6.48 -19.08
C LYS A 206 8.69 -7.87 -18.66
N LEU A 207 8.00 -8.55 -19.56
CA LEU A 207 7.51 -9.90 -19.32
C LEU A 207 8.67 -10.90 -19.19
N ASN A 208 9.65 -10.84 -20.08
CA ASN A 208 10.82 -11.71 -20.04
C ASN A 208 11.64 -11.45 -18.76
N TRP A 209 11.81 -10.19 -18.36
CA TRP A 209 12.46 -9.88 -17.09
C TRP A 209 11.75 -10.51 -15.88
N LEU A 210 10.41 -10.43 -15.81
CA LEU A 210 9.65 -11.10 -14.73
C LEU A 210 9.74 -12.63 -14.81
N ARG A 211 9.78 -13.19 -16.01
CA ARG A 211 9.97 -14.64 -16.22
C ARG A 211 11.33 -15.08 -15.71
N ASP A 212 12.40 -14.38 -16.09
CA ASP A 212 13.77 -14.71 -15.68
C ASP A 212 13.88 -14.72 -14.16
N LEU A 213 13.30 -13.72 -13.47
CA LEU A 213 13.25 -13.69 -12.01
C LEU A 213 12.49 -14.88 -11.41
N THR A 214 11.43 -15.33 -12.07
CA THR A 214 10.61 -16.46 -11.61
C THR A 214 11.33 -17.80 -11.83
N ILE A 215 11.92 -17.98 -13.01
CA ILE A 215 12.69 -19.18 -13.40
C ILE A 215 13.93 -19.33 -12.52
N ASN A 216 14.65 -18.23 -12.27
CA ASN A 216 15.81 -18.20 -11.39
C ASN A 216 15.45 -18.32 -9.90
N LYS A 217 14.15 -18.47 -9.57
CA LYS A 217 13.63 -18.53 -8.20
C LYS A 217 14.02 -17.33 -7.34
N GLU A 218 14.28 -16.18 -7.97
CA GLU A 218 14.52 -14.93 -7.25
C GLU A 218 13.24 -14.40 -6.61
N ILE A 219 12.11 -14.63 -7.28
CA ILE A 219 10.75 -14.34 -6.84
C ILE A 219 9.84 -15.56 -7.07
N SER A 220 8.85 -15.75 -6.20
CA SER A 220 7.72 -16.65 -6.43
C SER A 220 6.48 -15.83 -6.77
N LEU A 221 5.85 -16.10 -7.91
CA LEU A 221 4.63 -15.41 -8.34
C LEU A 221 3.42 -16.36 -8.23
N SER A 222 2.38 -15.93 -7.52
CA SER A 222 1.16 -16.72 -7.32
C SER A 222 -0.11 -15.90 -7.52
N TYR A 223 -1.14 -16.53 -8.08
CA TYR A 223 -2.48 -15.95 -8.13
C TYR A 223 -3.12 -15.88 -6.74
N ILE A 224 -3.88 -14.82 -6.46
CA ILE A 224 -4.77 -14.74 -5.30
C ILE A 224 -6.15 -14.23 -5.75
N PRO A 225 -7.26 -14.75 -5.21
CA PRO A 225 -8.59 -14.23 -5.53
C PRO A 225 -8.74 -12.74 -5.17
N THR A 226 -9.49 -11.98 -5.97
CA THR A 226 -9.77 -10.55 -5.74
C THR A 226 -10.43 -10.26 -4.38
N SER A 227 -11.13 -11.24 -3.79
CA SER A 227 -11.65 -11.14 -2.42
C SER A 227 -10.56 -11.01 -1.36
N ASN A 228 -9.37 -11.53 -1.66
CA ASN A 228 -8.18 -11.53 -0.80
C ASN A 228 -7.06 -10.63 -1.35
N MET A 229 -7.33 -9.81 -2.38
CA MET A 229 -6.35 -8.88 -2.93
C MET A 229 -6.24 -7.65 -2.03
N TRP A 230 -5.30 -7.67 -1.08
CA TRP A 230 -5.15 -6.57 -0.11
C TRP A 230 -4.72 -5.26 -0.77
N ALA A 231 -4.08 -5.32 -1.94
CA ALA A 231 -3.70 -4.14 -2.69
C ALA A 231 -4.89 -3.36 -3.26
N ASP A 232 -6.10 -3.94 -3.29
CA ASP A 232 -7.34 -3.23 -3.66
C ASP A 232 -7.55 -1.97 -2.80
N ILE A 233 -7.04 -1.94 -1.56
CA ILE A 233 -7.17 -0.76 -0.69
C ILE A 233 -6.44 0.47 -1.26
N PHE A 234 -5.48 0.26 -2.15
CA PHE A 234 -4.68 1.32 -2.76
C PHE A 234 -5.24 1.80 -4.10
N THR A 235 -6.15 1.03 -4.72
CA THR A 235 -6.68 1.28 -6.07
C THR A 235 -8.18 1.57 -6.05
N LYS A 236 -8.96 0.82 -5.26
CA LYS A 236 -10.43 0.81 -5.24
C LYS A 236 -11.00 1.49 -3.99
N GLY A 237 -12.09 2.23 -4.18
CA GLY A 237 -12.95 2.69 -3.07
C GLY A 237 -13.68 1.51 -2.41
N LEU A 238 -13.11 0.94 -1.35
CA LEU A 238 -13.66 -0.24 -0.69
C LEU A 238 -14.78 0.08 0.30
N CYS A 239 -15.74 -0.85 0.44
CA CYS A 239 -16.72 -0.77 1.53
C CYS A 239 -16.03 -0.93 2.90
N GLU A 240 -16.64 -0.37 3.94
CA GLU A 240 -16.04 -0.29 5.28
C GLU A 240 -15.57 -1.64 5.83
N ARG A 241 -16.38 -2.70 5.68
CA ARG A 241 -16.05 -4.05 6.16
C ARG A 241 -14.80 -4.63 5.47
N LYS A 242 -14.71 -4.49 4.14
CA LYS A 242 -13.54 -4.97 3.36
C LYS A 242 -12.30 -4.14 3.69
N ASN A 243 -12.45 -2.82 3.83
CA ASN A 243 -11.37 -1.91 4.24
C ASN A 243 -10.82 -2.27 5.63
N GLN A 244 -11.68 -2.45 6.64
CA GLN A 244 -11.25 -2.86 7.99
C GLN A 244 -10.50 -4.19 7.98
N THR A 245 -11.00 -5.16 7.20
CA THR A 245 -10.36 -6.47 7.09
C THR A 245 -8.97 -6.35 6.49
N PHE A 246 -8.80 -5.57 5.41
CA PHE A 246 -7.50 -5.38 4.77
C PHE A 246 -6.54 -4.54 5.62
N CYS A 247 -7.02 -3.49 6.30
CA CYS A 247 -6.24 -2.75 7.29
C CYS A 247 -5.64 -3.69 8.34
N GLN A 248 -6.45 -4.59 8.92
CA GLN A 248 -5.97 -5.57 9.89
C GLN A 248 -4.92 -6.51 9.28
N LYS A 249 -5.13 -6.98 8.05
CA LYS A 249 -4.15 -7.85 7.35
C LYS A 249 -2.83 -7.13 7.02
N LEU A 250 -2.87 -5.82 6.79
CA LEU A 250 -1.70 -4.97 6.57
C LEU A 250 -0.98 -4.60 7.88
N GLY A 251 -1.50 -5.01 9.04
CA GLY A 251 -0.94 -4.69 10.35
C GLY A 251 -1.35 -3.32 10.89
N LEU A 252 -2.37 -2.69 10.30
CA LEU A 252 -2.93 -1.44 10.80
C LEU A 252 -4.01 -1.75 11.84
N ILE A 253 -3.71 -1.48 13.11
CA ILE A 253 -4.54 -1.83 14.25
C ILE A 253 -4.98 -0.55 14.97
N ALA A 254 -6.28 -0.41 15.23
CA ALA A 254 -6.77 0.61 16.13
C ALA A 254 -6.46 0.19 17.57
N LEU A 255 -5.78 1.03 18.35
CA LEU A 255 -5.75 0.80 19.79
C LEU A 255 -7.19 0.81 20.32
N PRO A 256 -7.57 -0.13 21.19
CA PRO A 256 -8.80 0.02 21.95
C PRO A 256 -8.66 1.35 22.69
N SER A 257 -9.59 2.27 22.42
CA SER A 257 -9.67 3.52 23.16
C SER A 257 -9.62 3.17 24.63
N LYS A 258 -8.65 3.72 25.37
CA LYS A 258 -8.73 3.73 26.82
C LYS A 258 -10.11 4.31 27.13
N ARG A 259 -11.03 3.49 27.62
CA ARG A 259 -12.25 4.00 28.24
C ARG A 259 -11.74 4.97 29.29
N ALA A 260 -11.99 6.26 29.07
CA ALA A 260 -11.87 7.24 30.12
C ALA A 260 -12.82 6.74 31.21
N TYR A 261 -12.25 6.30 32.33
CA TYR A 261 -12.98 6.13 33.57
C TYR A 261 -13.29 7.51 34.12
#